data_AF-A0A401TU71-F1
#
_entry.id   AF-A0A401TU71-F1
#
_cell.length_a   1.000
_cell.length_b   1.000
_cell.length_c   1.000
_cell.angle_alpha   90.00
_cell.angle_beta   90.00
_cell.angle_gamma   90.00
#
_symmetry.space_group_name_H-M   'P 1'
#
loop_
_entity.id
_entity.type
_entity.pdbx_description
1 polymer ?
#
loop_
_entity_poly.entity_id
_entity_poly.type
_entity_poly.pdbx_seq_one_letter_code
_entity_poly.pdbx_strand_id
1 'polypeptide(L)'
;MGYNQLLTTNTVELLAEQGHEFVRDLTERVARTQGPARKAMEHKLAVLKKMVAFTRTVPDDWSAHQRLADTPQGWACHAMVLDIDIGPMLQTHKLLTSVIFARNKGYGRPLTAAELEMMNLTGDGTGFDMVTMPQAMREQVPTANFFQRSGYERNPVAIRHNTVARLLAVTNERMDVNSNKPGARELAGAF
;
A
#
# COMPACT_ATOMS: atom_id res chain seq x y z
N MET A 1 -1.56 14.54 0.12
CA MET A 1 -1.34 13.15 0.57
C MET A 1 -0.51 12.48 -0.50
N GLY A 2 0.66 11.93 -0.14
CA GLY A 2 1.50 11.23 -1.12
C GLY A 2 0.77 9.98 -1.58
N TYR A 3 0.79 9.68 -2.88
CA TYR A 3 0.45 8.35 -3.36
C TYR A 3 1.19 7.33 -2.50
N ASN A 4 0.51 6.28 -2.07
CA ASN A 4 1.19 5.15 -1.49
C ASN A 4 2.21 4.66 -2.53
N GLN A 5 3.49 4.63 -2.16
CA GLN A 5 4.56 4.16 -3.03
C GLN A 5 4.44 2.64 -3.15
N LEU A 6 3.50 2.19 -3.98
CA LEU A 6 3.43 0.80 -4.38
C LEU A 6 4.67 0.50 -5.21
N LEU A 7 5.48 -0.43 -4.74
CA LEU A 7 6.46 -1.08 -5.59
C LEU A 7 5.72 -2.02 -6.55
N THR A 8 6.38 -2.40 -7.65
CA THR A 8 5.81 -3.37 -8.60
C THR A 8 5.44 -4.68 -7.92
N THR A 9 6.26 -5.15 -6.97
CA THR A 9 5.96 -6.32 -6.13
C THR A 9 4.66 -6.16 -5.36
N ASN A 10 4.41 -5.00 -4.75
CA ASN A 10 3.16 -4.75 -4.01
C ASN A 10 1.94 -4.86 -4.94
N THR A 11 2.03 -4.38 -6.19
CA THR A 11 0.91 -4.51 -7.13
C THR A 11 0.68 -5.97 -7.52
N VAL A 12 1.75 -6.74 -7.77
CA VAL A 12 1.64 -8.17 -8.07
C VAL A 12 0.99 -8.92 -6.91
N GLU A 13 1.47 -8.69 -5.69
CA GLU A 13 0.96 -9.29 -4.46
C GLU A 13 -0.52 -8.95 -4.23
N LEU A 14 -0.89 -7.67 -4.29
CA LEU A 14 -2.28 -7.23 -4.12
C LEU A 14 -3.21 -7.84 -5.17
N LEU A 15 -2.78 -7.96 -6.43
CA LEU A 15 -3.57 -8.62 -7.47
C LEU A 15 -3.67 -10.13 -7.23
N ALA A 16 -2.64 -10.77 -6.69
CA ALA A 16 -2.67 -12.19 -6.34
C ALA A 16 -3.65 -12.45 -5.18
N GLU A 17 -3.54 -11.71 -4.08
CA GLU A 17 -4.38 -11.86 -2.89
C GLU A 17 -5.81 -11.36 -3.13
N GLN A 18 -5.95 -10.08 -3.49
CA GLN A 18 -7.22 -9.34 -3.52
C GLN A 18 -7.82 -9.22 -4.92
N GLY A 19 -7.21 -9.86 -5.93
CA GLY A 19 -7.65 -9.77 -7.33
C GLY A 19 -9.13 -10.10 -7.56
N HIS A 20 -9.69 -10.98 -6.74
CA HIS A 20 -11.10 -11.35 -6.80
C HIS A 20 -12.04 -10.18 -6.44
N GLU A 21 -11.66 -9.32 -5.49
CA GLU A 21 -12.42 -8.13 -5.12
C GLU A 21 -12.35 -7.07 -6.22
N PHE A 22 -11.16 -6.82 -6.78
CA PHE A 22 -11.00 -5.90 -7.91
C PHE A 22 -11.83 -6.33 -9.13
N VAL A 23 -11.83 -7.64 -9.43
CA VAL A 23 -12.63 -8.20 -10.52
C VAL A 23 -14.13 -8.06 -10.24
N ARG A 24 -14.58 -8.31 -9.01
CA ARG A 24 -15.99 -8.12 -8.61
C ARG A 24 -16.42 -6.67 -8.82
N ASP A 25 -15.69 -5.73 -8.24
CA ASP A 25 -16.07 -4.32 -8.24
C ASP A 25 -16.05 -3.73 -9.67
N LEU A 26 -15.06 -4.12 -10.49
CA LEU A 26 -15.04 -3.73 -11.90
C LEU A 26 -16.16 -4.40 -12.71
N THR A 27 -16.53 -5.65 -12.39
CA THR A 27 -17.68 -6.33 -13.02
C THR A 27 -18.98 -5.59 -12.73
N GLU A 28 -19.18 -5.12 -11.50
CA GLU A 28 -20.35 -4.31 -11.16
C GLU A 28 -20.36 -2.96 -11.89
N ARG A 29 -19.20 -2.30 -12.01
CA ARG A 29 -19.07 -1.06 -12.81
C ARG A 29 -19.42 -1.30 -14.27
N VAL A 30 -18.95 -2.40 -14.87
CA VAL A 30 -19.33 -2.80 -16.23
C VAL A 30 -20.84 -2.96 -16.36
N ALA A 31 -21.50 -3.64 -15.42
CA ALA A 31 -22.95 -3.86 -15.45
C ALA A 31 -23.75 -2.55 -15.38
N ARG A 32 -23.26 -1.55 -14.66
CA ARG A 32 -23.86 -0.21 -14.56
C ARG A 32 -23.52 0.71 -15.73
N THR A 33 -22.51 0.37 -16.54
CA THR A 33 -22.07 1.21 -17.67
C THR A 33 -22.89 0.89 -18.91
N GLN A 34 -23.39 1.93 -19.58
CA GLN A 34 -24.19 1.80 -20.81
C GLN A 34 -23.52 2.49 -22.00
N GLY A 35 -24.01 2.20 -23.20
CA GLY A 35 -23.54 2.83 -24.43
C GLY A 35 -22.09 2.47 -24.80
N PRO A 36 -21.42 3.29 -25.64
CA PRO A 36 -20.09 2.99 -26.18
C PRO A 36 -19.00 2.76 -25.12
N ALA A 37 -19.12 3.37 -23.94
CA ALA A 37 -18.16 3.24 -22.84
C ALA A 37 -18.12 1.81 -22.27
N ARG A 38 -19.21 1.05 -22.36
CA ARG A 38 -19.28 -0.32 -21.83
C ARG A 38 -18.24 -1.24 -22.45
N LYS A 39 -18.00 -1.12 -23.76
CA LYS A 39 -17.03 -1.97 -24.48
C LYS A 39 -15.60 -1.76 -23.96
N ALA A 40 -15.23 -0.52 -23.64
CA ALA A 40 -13.92 -0.21 -23.06
C ALA A 40 -13.79 -0.82 -21.65
N MET A 41 -14.85 -0.74 -20.85
CA MET A 41 -14.89 -1.33 -19.51
C MET A 41 -14.84 -2.86 -19.53
N GLU A 42 -15.54 -3.51 -20.46
CA GLU A 42 -15.49 -4.96 -20.67
C GLU A 42 -14.07 -5.42 -21.08
N HIS A 43 -13.41 -4.65 -21.95
CA HIS A 43 -12.02 -4.91 -22.31
C HIS A 43 -11.09 -4.78 -21.09
N LYS A 44 -11.23 -3.71 -20.30
CA LYS A 44 -10.47 -3.52 -19.06
C LYS A 44 -10.67 -4.69 -18.09
N LEU A 45 -11.92 -5.14 -17.90
CA LEU A 45 -12.24 -6.28 -17.05
C LEU A 45 -11.57 -7.57 -17.54
N ALA A 46 -11.57 -7.83 -18.85
CA ALA A 46 -10.88 -8.97 -19.42
C ALA A 46 -9.36 -8.91 -19.20
N VAL A 47 -8.74 -7.72 -19.31
CA VAL A 47 -7.31 -7.52 -19.02
C VAL A 47 -7.02 -7.74 -17.53
N LEU A 48 -7.82 -7.17 -16.63
CA LEU A 48 -7.66 -7.34 -15.19
C LEU A 48 -7.73 -8.82 -14.79
N LYS A 49 -8.71 -9.58 -15.31
CA LYS A 49 -8.81 -11.02 -15.05
C LYS A 49 -7.55 -11.78 -15.48
N LYS A 50 -6.95 -11.43 -16.63
CA LYS A 50 -5.70 -12.03 -17.10
C LYS A 50 -4.52 -11.66 -16.21
N MET A 51 -4.44 -10.41 -15.76
CA MET A 51 -3.39 -9.97 -14.83
C MET A 51 -3.50 -10.71 -13.49
N VAL A 52 -4.70 -10.82 -12.90
CA VAL A 52 -4.93 -11.58 -11.67
C VAL A 52 -4.56 -13.06 -11.84
N ALA A 53 -4.91 -13.68 -12.98
CA ALA A 53 -4.51 -15.05 -13.25
C ALA A 53 -2.98 -15.18 -13.38
N PHE A 54 -2.31 -14.22 -14.01
CA PHE A 54 -0.86 -14.18 -14.14
C PHE A 54 -0.16 -14.05 -12.79
N THR A 55 -0.61 -13.17 -11.89
CA THR A 55 0.01 -12.99 -10.58
C THR A 55 -0.08 -14.25 -9.70
N ARG A 56 -1.09 -15.09 -9.93
CA ARG A 56 -1.29 -16.39 -9.23
C ARG A 56 -0.57 -17.59 -9.85
N THR A 57 0.31 -17.36 -10.82
CA THR A 57 1.13 -18.44 -11.43
C THR A 57 2.27 -18.91 -10.54
N VAL A 58 2.55 -18.16 -9.47
CA VAL A 58 3.58 -18.49 -8.46
C VAL A 58 2.91 -18.64 -7.09
N PRO A 59 3.56 -19.32 -6.12
CA PRO A 59 3.07 -19.36 -4.74
C PRO A 59 2.96 -17.96 -4.14
N ASP A 60 2.04 -17.81 -3.19
CA ASP A 60 1.83 -16.60 -2.41
C ASP A 60 2.98 -16.39 -1.41
N ASP A 61 4.11 -15.95 -1.95
CA ASP A 61 5.37 -15.69 -1.25
C ASP A 61 6.02 -14.43 -1.82
N TRP A 62 6.53 -13.57 -0.94
CA TRP A 62 7.13 -12.30 -1.34
C TRP A 62 8.26 -12.46 -2.36
N SER A 63 9.15 -13.45 -2.18
CA SER A 63 10.28 -13.65 -3.10
C SER A 63 9.81 -14.10 -4.48
N ALA A 64 8.75 -14.89 -4.54
CA ALA A 64 8.16 -15.37 -5.78
C ALA A 64 7.44 -14.24 -6.53
N HIS A 65 6.65 -13.43 -5.81
CA HIS A 65 6.03 -12.24 -6.35
C HIS A 65 7.05 -11.20 -6.81
N GLN A 66 8.17 -11.02 -6.09
CA GLN A 66 9.24 -10.12 -6.52
C GLN A 66 9.87 -10.57 -7.84
N ARG A 67 10.19 -11.86 -7.99
CA ARG A 67 10.70 -12.39 -9.27
C ARG A 67 9.72 -12.17 -10.42
N LEU A 68 8.42 -12.35 -10.16
CA LEU A 68 7.38 -12.10 -11.15
C LEU A 68 7.26 -10.61 -11.49
N ALA A 69 7.36 -9.75 -10.47
CA ALA A 69 7.34 -8.30 -10.60
C ALA A 69 8.53 -7.76 -11.40
N ASP A 70 9.68 -8.42 -11.37
CA ASP A 70 10.85 -8.04 -12.17
C ASP A 70 10.75 -8.42 -13.67
N THR A 71 9.62 -9.00 -14.11
CA THR A 71 9.35 -9.31 -15.53
C THR A 71 8.58 -8.19 -16.24
N PRO A 72 8.65 -8.07 -17.59
CA PRO A 72 7.83 -7.11 -18.33
C PRO A 72 6.32 -7.21 -18.04
N GLN A 73 5.81 -8.42 -17.84
CA GLN A 73 4.41 -8.66 -17.47
C GLN A 73 4.10 -8.20 -16.04
N GLY A 74 5.04 -8.35 -15.11
CA GLY A 74 4.96 -7.78 -13.76
C GLY A 74 4.90 -6.25 -13.80
N TRP A 75 5.72 -5.62 -14.64
CA TRP A 75 5.69 -4.17 -14.87
C TRP A 75 4.35 -3.72 -15.49
N ALA A 76 3.81 -4.51 -16.42
CA ALA A 76 2.49 -4.25 -16.99
C ALA A 76 1.37 -4.33 -15.93
N CYS A 77 1.47 -5.23 -14.95
CA CYS A 77 0.55 -5.24 -13.82
C CYS A 77 0.65 -3.95 -12.99
N HIS A 78 1.85 -3.43 -12.79
CA HIS A 78 2.08 -2.18 -12.04
C HIS A 78 1.45 -0.95 -12.69
N ALA A 79 1.26 -0.95 -14.02
CA ALA A 79 0.56 0.12 -14.72
C ALA A 79 -0.88 0.33 -14.23
N MET A 80 -1.49 -0.67 -13.58
CA MET A 80 -2.82 -0.54 -12.97
C MET A 80 -2.90 0.53 -11.88
N VAL A 81 -1.78 0.97 -11.30
CA VAL A 81 -1.74 2.10 -10.37
C VAL A 81 -2.16 3.40 -11.03
N LEU A 82 -1.99 3.53 -12.36
CA LEU A 82 -2.40 4.70 -13.14
C LEU A 82 -3.86 4.61 -13.62
N ASP A 83 -4.50 3.45 -13.50
CA ASP A 83 -5.88 3.27 -13.95
C ASP A 83 -6.85 3.95 -12.98
N ILE A 84 -7.75 4.79 -13.49
CA ILE A 84 -8.69 5.56 -12.67
C ILE A 84 -9.69 4.69 -11.88
N ASP A 85 -10.01 3.49 -12.40
CA ASP A 85 -10.99 2.60 -11.77
C ASP A 85 -10.34 1.65 -10.74
N ILE A 86 -9.06 1.30 -10.95
CA ILE A 86 -8.37 0.26 -10.17
C ILE A 86 -7.27 0.84 -9.27
N GLY A 87 -6.57 1.87 -9.72
CA GLY A 87 -5.49 2.53 -8.97
C GLY A 87 -5.91 2.94 -7.56
N PRO A 88 -7.04 3.65 -7.37
CA PRO A 88 -7.54 4.00 -6.04
C PRO A 88 -7.82 2.78 -5.14
N MET A 89 -8.26 1.67 -5.73
CA MET A 89 -8.51 0.43 -4.99
C MET A 89 -7.19 -0.18 -4.52
N LEU A 90 -6.19 -0.33 -5.40
CA LEU A 90 -4.86 -0.85 -5.05
C LEU A 90 -4.24 -0.06 -3.89
N GLN A 91 -4.36 1.27 -3.96
CA GLN A 91 -3.84 2.18 -2.94
C GLN A 91 -4.53 1.98 -1.58
N THR A 92 -5.85 1.84 -1.59
CA THR A 92 -6.64 1.62 -0.37
C THR A 92 -6.37 0.24 0.23
N HIS A 93 -6.34 -0.81 -0.59
CA HIS A 93 -6.08 -2.18 -0.12
C HIS A 93 -4.70 -2.32 0.52
N LYS A 94 -3.68 -1.61 0.01
CA LYS A 94 -2.36 -1.65 0.64
C LYS A 94 -2.36 -1.11 2.08
N LEU A 95 -3.17 -0.10 2.36
CA LEU A 95 -3.28 0.44 3.72
C LEU A 95 -4.21 -0.43 4.58
N LEU A 96 -5.30 -0.93 4.00
CA LEU A 96 -6.26 -1.78 4.70
C LEU A 96 -5.64 -3.10 5.16
N THR A 97 -4.76 -3.69 4.36
CA THR A 97 -4.00 -4.90 4.73
C THR A 97 -3.17 -4.68 5.99
N SER A 98 -2.45 -3.56 6.12
CA SER A 98 -1.73 -3.19 7.34
C SER A 98 -2.66 -3.04 8.56
N VAL A 99 -3.82 -2.40 8.39
CA VAL A 99 -4.83 -2.26 9.45
C VAL A 99 -5.36 -3.63 9.91
N ILE A 100 -5.71 -4.50 8.96
CA ILE A 100 -6.20 -5.86 9.25
C ILE A 100 -5.11 -6.69 9.92
N PHE A 101 -3.87 -6.59 9.45
CA PHE A 101 -2.72 -7.27 10.04
C PHE A 101 -2.55 -6.89 11.51
N ALA A 102 -2.51 -5.59 11.82
CA ALA A 102 -2.37 -5.09 13.18
C ALA A 102 -3.52 -5.59 14.08
N ARG A 103 -4.77 -5.53 13.59
CA ARG A 103 -5.94 -6.03 14.31
C ARG A 103 -5.84 -7.53 14.60
N ASN A 104 -5.43 -8.34 13.63
CA ASN A 104 -5.26 -9.78 13.78
C ASN A 104 -4.16 -10.14 14.78
N LYS A 105 -3.17 -9.25 14.98
CA LYS A 105 -2.15 -9.37 16.03
C LYS A 105 -2.61 -8.86 17.41
N GLY A 106 -3.88 -8.50 17.56
CA GLY A 106 -4.46 -8.06 18.84
C GLY A 106 -4.33 -6.56 19.11
N TYR A 107 -3.94 -5.76 18.10
CA TYR A 107 -3.87 -4.31 18.25
C TYR A 107 -5.28 -3.70 18.20
N GLY A 108 -5.86 -3.49 19.39
CA GLY A 108 -7.27 -3.14 19.54
C GLY A 108 -7.62 -1.67 19.28
N ARG A 109 -6.63 -0.77 19.22
CA ARG A 109 -6.87 0.65 18.92
C ARG A 109 -6.61 0.98 17.44
N PRO A 110 -7.23 2.04 16.89
CA PRO A 110 -6.85 2.54 15.58
C PRO A 110 -5.35 2.85 15.51
N LEU A 111 -4.73 2.50 14.39
CA LEU A 111 -3.39 2.97 14.05
C LEU A 111 -3.43 4.49 13.84
N THR A 112 -2.44 5.19 14.38
CA THR A 112 -2.24 6.60 14.01
C THR A 112 -1.76 6.70 12.56
N ALA A 113 -1.84 7.90 11.96
CA ALA A 113 -1.35 8.11 10.60
C ALA A 113 0.14 7.75 10.47
N ALA A 114 0.97 8.10 11.46
CA ALA A 114 2.38 7.71 11.46
C ALA A 114 2.59 6.21 11.62
N GLU A 115 1.79 5.54 12.45
CA GLU A 115 1.91 4.09 12.65
C GLU A 115 1.55 3.33 11.38
N LEU A 116 0.45 3.72 10.72
CA LEU A 116 0.06 3.16 9.43
C LEU A 116 1.14 3.41 8.37
N GLU A 117 1.72 4.61 8.33
CA GLU A 117 2.81 4.93 7.42
C GLU A 117 4.07 4.09 7.69
N MET A 118 4.41 3.80 8.96
CA MET A 118 5.55 2.93 9.26
C MET A 118 5.32 1.51 8.75
N MET A 119 4.13 0.95 8.95
CA MET A 119 3.76 -0.35 8.39
C MET A 119 3.82 -0.34 6.86
N ASN A 120 3.34 0.73 6.24
CA ASN A 120 3.38 0.88 4.79
C ASN A 120 4.82 0.94 4.24
N LEU A 121 5.74 1.63 4.93
CA LEU A 121 7.13 1.81 4.49
C LEU A 121 8.04 0.62 4.78
N THR A 122 7.77 -0.16 5.84
CA THR A 122 8.66 -1.24 6.31
C THR A 122 8.07 -2.63 6.12
N GLY A 123 6.83 -2.72 5.64
CA GLY A 123 6.05 -3.95 5.57
C GLY A 123 5.29 -4.22 6.86
N ASP A 124 4.22 -5.00 6.77
CA ASP A 124 3.25 -5.14 7.87
C ASP A 124 3.87 -5.74 9.14
N GLY A 125 4.66 -6.81 9.02
CA GLY A 125 5.32 -7.45 10.17
C GLY A 125 6.35 -6.55 10.84
N THR A 126 7.37 -6.14 10.09
CA THR A 126 8.47 -5.29 10.58
C THR A 126 7.96 -3.95 11.10
N GLY A 127 6.99 -3.34 10.42
CA GLY A 127 6.37 -2.10 10.86
C GLY A 127 5.49 -2.27 12.08
N PHE A 128 4.80 -3.41 12.21
CA PHE A 128 4.08 -3.72 13.44
C PHE A 128 5.03 -3.81 14.63
N ASP A 129 6.16 -4.51 14.50
CA ASP A 129 7.18 -4.59 15.56
C ASP A 129 7.70 -3.19 15.95
N MET A 130 7.92 -2.33 14.96
CA MET A 130 8.28 -0.91 15.18
C MET A 130 7.19 -0.16 15.97
N VAL A 131 5.92 -0.35 15.59
CA VAL A 131 4.75 0.35 16.13
C VAL A 131 4.33 -0.16 17.51
N THR A 132 4.61 -1.42 17.86
CA THR A 132 4.27 -1.97 19.18
C THR A 132 5.41 -1.91 20.18
N MET A 133 6.61 -1.56 19.73
CA MET A 133 7.78 -1.39 20.59
C MET A 133 7.51 -0.43 21.76
N PRO A 134 7.95 -0.71 23.00
CA PRO A 134 7.84 0.23 24.11
C PRO A 134 8.59 1.56 23.84
N GLN A 135 8.05 2.67 24.33
CA GLN A 135 8.60 4.01 24.06
C GLN A 135 10.10 4.12 24.42
N ALA A 136 10.51 3.61 25.59
CA ALA A 136 11.91 3.63 26.02
C ALA A 136 12.86 2.91 25.06
N MET A 137 12.39 1.89 24.35
CA MET A 137 13.15 1.23 23.29
C MET A 137 13.15 2.06 22.01
N ARG A 138 12.01 2.66 21.62
CA ARG A 138 11.92 3.48 20.39
C ARG A 138 12.91 4.64 20.36
N GLU A 139 13.25 5.18 21.53
CA GLU A 139 14.22 6.27 21.68
C GLU A 139 15.65 5.85 21.36
N GLN A 140 15.96 4.56 21.46
CA GLN A 140 17.30 3.99 21.33
C GLN A 140 17.46 3.17 20.05
N VAL A 141 16.41 2.47 19.60
CA VAL A 141 16.52 1.53 18.48
C VAL A 141 16.67 2.28 17.16
N PRO A 142 17.73 1.97 16.37
CA PRO A 142 17.94 2.58 15.07
C PRO A 142 16.87 2.21 14.05
N THR A 143 16.47 3.16 13.21
CA THR A 143 15.52 2.91 12.12
C THR A 143 16.06 1.91 11.11
N ALA A 144 17.38 1.87 10.88
CA ALA A 144 18.03 0.93 9.96
C ALA A 144 17.69 -0.55 10.21
N ASN A 145 17.30 -0.93 11.44
CA ASN A 145 16.92 -2.30 11.78
C ASN A 145 15.61 -2.76 11.10
N PHE A 146 14.83 -1.84 10.57
CA PHE A 146 13.50 -2.10 10.01
C PHE A 146 13.40 -1.95 8.49
N PHE A 147 14.50 -1.57 7.84
CA PHE A 147 14.53 -1.35 6.40
C PHE A 147 15.53 -2.30 5.75
N GLN A 148 15.21 -2.77 4.54
CA GLN A 148 16.22 -3.37 3.69
C GLN A 148 17.32 -2.33 3.39
N ARG A 149 18.57 -2.76 3.32
CA ARG A 149 19.74 -1.88 3.11
C ARG A 149 19.53 -0.90 1.96
N SER A 150 19.14 -1.40 0.79
CA SER A 150 18.94 -0.57 -0.41
C SER A 150 17.75 0.39 -0.28
N GLY A 151 16.75 0.05 0.53
CA GLY A 151 15.63 0.94 0.85
C GLY A 151 16.06 2.03 1.83
N TYR A 152 16.85 1.66 2.86
CA TYR A 152 17.34 2.59 3.87
C TYR A 152 18.30 3.63 3.28
N GLU A 153 19.29 3.20 2.50
CA GLU A 153 20.32 4.07 1.88
C GLU A 153 19.70 5.14 0.96
N ARG A 154 18.50 4.89 0.42
CA ARG A 154 17.74 5.82 -0.44
C ARG A 154 16.68 6.62 0.32
N ASN A 155 16.54 6.45 1.63
CA ASN A 155 15.54 7.12 2.45
C ASN A 155 16.17 8.19 3.35
N PRO A 156 16.34 9.44 2.88
CA PRO A 156 16.96 10.51 3.66
C PRO A 156 16.14 10.89 4.90
N VAL A 157 14.82 10.61 4.93
CA VAL A 157 13.98 10.87 6.10
C VAL A 157 14.33 9.89 7.21
N ALA A 158 14.35 8.58 6.91
CA ALA A 158 14.71 7.55 7.89
C ALA A 158 16.15 7.72 8.40
N ILE A 159 17.09 8.13 7.53
CA ILE A 159 18.49 8.39 7.90
C ILE A 159 18.62 9.60 8.84
N ARG A 160 17.92 10.71 8.56
CA ARG A 160 17.98 11.93 9.40
C ARG A 160 17.27 11.74 10.74
N HIS A 161 16.24 10.91 10.77
CA HIS A 161 15.45 10.59 11.97
C HIS A 161 15.76 9.15 12.40
N ASN A 162 17.03 8.93 12.74
CA ASN A 162 17.65 7.62 12.85
C ASN A 162 17.21 6.73 14.02
N THR A 163 16.24 7.14 14.83
CA THR A 163 15.63 6.30 15.86
C THR A 163 14.13 6.19 15.61
N VAL A 164 13.53 5.06 16.03
CA VAL A 164 12.09 4.82 15.82
C VAL A 164 11.23 5.96 16.36
N ALA A 165 11.56 6.48 17.55
CA ALA A 165 10.83 7.59 18.16
C ALA A 165 10.91 8.87 17.30
N ARG A 166 12.10 9.20 16.77
CA ARG A 166 12.28 10.39 15.93
C ARG A 166 11.54 10.25 14.59
N LEU A 167 11.55 9.07 13.98
CA LEU A 167 10.88 8.83 12.71
C LEU A 167 9.35 8.89 12.85
N LEU A 168 8.80 8.30 13.91
CA LEU A 168 7.38 8.40 14.22
C LEU A 168 6.97 9.84 14.49
N ALA A 169 7.77 10.58 15.28
CA ALA A 169 7.47 11.97 15.62
C ALA A 169 7.43 12.88 14.39
N VAL A 170 8.45 12.84 13.52
CA VAL A 170 8.47 13.68 12.31
C VAL A 170 7.36 13.28 11.32
N THR A 171 7.03 11.99 11.26
CA THR A 171 5.94 11.51 10.40
C THR A 171 4.60 12.04 10.90
N ASN A 172 4.34 11.96 12.21
CA ASN A 172 3.13 12.52 12.82
C ASN A 172 3.01 14.02 12.56
N GLU A 173 4.07 14.79 12.84
CA GLU A 173 4.09 16.24 12.60
C GLU A 173 3.74 16.57 11.14
N ARG A 174 4.34 15.85 10.19
CA ARG A 174 4.05 16.03 8.77
C ARG A 174 2.62 15.64 8.41
N MET A 175 2.09 14.56 8.97
CA MET A 175 0.72 14.15 8.73
C MET A 175 -0.26 15.19 9.25
N ASP A 176 -0.05 15.71 10.46
CA ASP A 176 -0.86 16.77 11.06
C ASP A 176 -0.81 18.07 10.24
N VAL A 177 0.37 18.49 9.80
CA VAL A 177 0.50 19.67 8.94
C VAL A 177 -0.23 19.48 7.60
N ASN A 178 -0.10 18.30 6.98
CA ASN A 178 -0.68 18.04 5.67
C ASN A 178 -2.18 17.79 5.71
N SER A 179 -2.73 17.18 6.76
CA SER A 179 -4.17 16.95 6.94
C SER A 179 -4.92 18.27 7.16
N ASN A 180 -4.25 19.29 7.68
CA ASN A 180 -4.82 20.62 7.89
C ASN A 180 -4.81 21.53 6.64
N LYS A 181 -4.22 21.10 5.52
CA LYS A 181 -4.23 21.89 4.27
C LYS A 181 -5.64 21.96 3.68
N PRO A 182 -6.02 23.07 3.00
CA PRO A 182 -7.37 23.25 2.45
C PRO A 182 -7.86 22.06 1.63
N GLY A 183 -7.08 21.62 0.64
CA GLY A 183 -7.48 20.49 -0.20
C GLY A 183 -7.66 19.15 0.54
N ALA A 184 -6.96 18.94 1.66
CA ALA A 184 -7.17 17.73 2.48
C ALA A 184 -8.48 17.83 3.28
N ARG A 185 -8.79 19.01 3.82
CA ARG A 185 -10.05 19.27 4.55
C ARG A 185 -11.26 19.26 3.62
N GLU A 186 -11.13 19.84 2.43
CA GLU A 186 -12.17 19.83 1.40
C GLU A 186 -12.47 18.40 0.94
N LEU A 187 -11.42 17.60 0.69
CA LEU A 187 -11.59 16.18 0.34
C LEU A 187 -12.28 15.41 1.47
N ALA A 188 -11.85 15.63 2.73
CA ALA A 188 -12.46 14.97 3.88
C ALA A 188 -13.93 15.37 4.09
N GLY A 189 -14.32 16.61 3.78
CA GLY A 189 -15.70 17.07 3.88
C GLY A 189 -16.61 16.64 2.73
N ALA A 190 -16.06 16.06 1.66
CA ALA A 190 -16.82 15.58 0.51
C ALA A 190 -17.37 14.15 0.67
N PHE A 191 -16.99 13.45 1.75
CA PHE A 191 -17.37 12.07 2.08
C PHE A 191 -17.85 11.97 3.53
#